data_AF-A0A2C9V0C2-F1
#
_entry.id   AF-A0A2C9V0C2-F1
#
_cell.length_a   1.000
_cell.length_b   1.000
_cell.length_c   1.000
_cell.angle_alpha   90.00
_cell.angle_beta   90.00
_cell.angle_gamma   90.00
#
_symmetry.space_group_name_H-M   'P 1'
#
loop_
_entity.id
_entity.type
_entity.pdbx_description
1 polymer ?
#
loop_
_entity_poly.entity_id
_entity_poly.type
_entity_poly.pdbx_seq_one_letter_code
_entity_poly.pdbx_strand_id
1 'polypeptide(L)'
;MIVADLMGMMALLDIQLNAVSVVNLIMSIGIAVEFCVHIAHAFLVSHGNRSHRAKEALSTMGASVFSGITLTKLVGVIVLSLSRSEIFVVYYFQMYLALVIIGFLHGLIFLPVILSLFGPPSIHVRIEKQGDETASASSQLS
;
A
#
# COMPACT_ATOMS: atom_id res chain seq x y z
N MET A 1 6.95 5.55 -5.79
CA MET A 1 7.67 4.45 -6.45
C MET A 1 6.76 3.69 -7.40
N ILE A 2 5.66 3.08 -6.92
CA ILE A 2 4.73 2.27 -7.74
C ILE A 2 4.41 2.84 -9.13
N VAL A 3 4.02 4.11 -9.25
CA VAL A 3 3.70 4.72 -10.56
C VAL A 3 4.93 4.85 -11.47
N ALA A 4 6.09 5.15 -10.90
CA ALA A 4 7.34 5.22 -11.66
C ALA A 4 7.76 3.83 -12.16
N ASP A 5 7.62 2.81 -11.33
CA ASP A 5 7.88 1.42 -11.72
C ASP A 5 6.88 0.94 -12.79
N LEU A 6 5.62 1.37 -12.67
CA LEU A 6 4.59 1.10 -13.68
C LEU A 6 4.91 1.78 -15.01
N MET A 7 5.36 3.04 -15.00
CA MET A 7 5.84 3.72 -16.21
C MET A 7 7.08 3.02 -16.80
N GLY A 8 7.99 2.51 -15.97
CA GLY A 8 9.11 1.68 -16.41
C GLY A 8 8.63 0.38 -17.07
N MET A 9 7.65 -0.30 -16.47
CA MET A 9 7.04 -1.50 -17.04
C MET A 9 6.28 -1.22 -18.34
N MET A 10 5.63 -0.06 -18.46
CA MET A 10 5.01 0.36 -19.73
C MET A 10 6.05 0.50 -20.84
N ALA A 11 7.23 1.07 -20.54
CA ALA A 11 8.32 1.15 -21.50
C ALA A 11 8.87 -0.23 -21.88
N LEU A 12 8.97 -1.17 -20.94
CA LEU A 12 9.41 -2.54 -21.22
C LEU A 12 8.39 -3.37 -22.01
N LEU A 13 7.10 -3.08 -21.85
CA LEU A 13 5.99 -3.75 -22.53
C LEU A 13 5.56 -3.03 -23.84
N ASP A 14 6.31 -2.02 -24.27
CA ASP A 14 6.06 -1.20 -25.48
C ASP A 14 4.66 -0.55 -25.50
N ILE A 15 4.15 -0.17 -24.31
CA ILE A 15 2.85 0.49 -24.17
C ILE A 15 3.03 1.99 -24.38
N GLN A 16 2.38 2.53 -25.40
CA GLN A 16 2.47 3.95 -25.74
C GLN A 16 1.78 4.84 -24.70
N LEU A 17 2.42 5.98 -24.38
CA LEU A 17 1.81 7.03 -23.57
C LEU A 17 0.78 7.82 -24.39
N ASN A 18 -0.48 7.41 -24.30
CA ASN A 18 -1.64 8.09 -24.88
C ASN A 18 -2.67 8.47 -23.80
N ALA A 19 -3.76 9.13 -24.21
CA ALA A 19 -4.82 9.56 -23.30
C ALA A 19 -5.40 8.41 -22.44
N VAL A 20 -5.55 7.21 -23.01
CA VAL A 20 -6.06 6.03 -22.30
C VAL A 20 -5.06 5.57 -21.23
N SER A 21 -3.78 5.47 -21.58
CA SER A 21 -2.73 5.07 -20.64
C SER A 21 -2.56 6.07 -19.48
N VAL A 22 -2.76 7.37 -19.73
CA VAL A 22 -2.71 8.41 -18.69
C VAL A 22 -3.88 8.27 -17.72
N VAL A 23 -5.09 8.00 -18.22
CA VAL A 23 -6.23 7.68 -17.34
C VAL A 23 -5.93 6.44 -16.51
N ASN A 24 -5.35 5.39 -17.10
CA ASN A 24 -4.96 4.18 -16.37
C ASN A 24 -3.87 4.47 -15.32
N LEU A 25 -2.91 5.37 -15.60
CA LEU A 25 -1.92 5.81 -14.63
C LEU A 25 -2.58 6.56 -13.45
N ILE A 26 -3.55 7.44 -13.70
CA ILE A 26 -4.28 8.14 -12.63
C ILE A 26 -5.07 7.13 -11.79
N MET A 27 -5.79 6.20 -12.43
CA MET A 27 -6.51 5.13 -11.74
C MET A 27 -5.56 4.25 -10.92
N SER A 28 -4.33 4.03 -11.41
CA SER A 28 -3.32 3.23 -10.73
C SER A 28 -2.91 3.83 -9.38
N ILE A 29 -2.94 5.15 -9.22
CA ILE A 29 -2.62 5.82 -7.96
C ILE A 29 -3.62 5.39 -6.88
N GLY A 30 -4.92 5.43 -7.19
CA GLY A 30 -5.96 5.03 -6.24
C GLY A 30 -5.85 3.57 -5.85
N ILE A 31 -5.70 2.69 -6.85
CA ILE A 31 -5.55 1.24 -6.65
C ILE A 31 -4.29 0.91 -5.84
N ALA A 32 -3.18 1.60 -6.10
CA ALA A 32 -1.91 1.41 -5.39
C ALA A 32 -2.00 1.80 -3.91
N VAL A 33 -2.74 2.88 -3.60
CA VAL A 33 -2.92 3.35 -2.22
C VAL A 33 -3.64 2.31 -1.37
N GLU A 34 -4.59 1.54 -1.92
CA GLU A 34 -5.28 0.50 -1.16
C GLU A 34 -4.32 -0.55 -0.59
N PHE A 35 -3.28 -0.96 -1.32
CA PHE A 35 -2.31 -1.94 -0.81
C PHE A 35 -1.49 -1.39 0.36
N CYS A 36 -1.19 -0.08 0.34
CA CYS A 36 -0.32 0.56 1.33
C CYS A 36 -1.09 1.04 2.57
N VAL A 37 -2.27 1.62 2.39
CA VAL A 37 -2.99 2.34 3.46
C VAL A 37 -3.43 1.39 4.57
N HIS A 38 -3.89 0.18 4.25
CA HIS A 38 -4.32 -0.80 5.24
C HIS A 38 -3.17 -1.27 6.13
N ILE A 39 -2.01 -1.53 5.52
CA ILE A 39 -0.79 -1.94 6.24
C ILE A 39 -0.24 -0.79 7.08
N ALA A 40 -0.16 0.42 6.51
CA ALA A 40 0.29 1.61 7.23
C ALA A 40 -0.64 1.93 8.42
N HIS A 41 -1.95 1.84 8.23
CA HIS A 41 -2.92 2.05 9.29
C HIS A 41 -2.78 1.01 10.40
N ALA A 42 -2.68 -0.28 10.06
CA ALA A 42 -2.45 -1.32 11.07
C ALA A 42 -1.16 -1.08 11.85
N PHE A 43 -0.08 -0.71 11.17
CA PHE A 43 1.17 -0.32 11.83
C PHE A 43 0.97 0.82 12.83
N LEU A 44 0.24 1.88 12.45
CA LEU A 44 -0.02 3.05 13.29
C LEU A 44 -0.80 2.71 14.57
N VAL A 45 -1.75 1.77 14.48
CA VAL A 45 -2.58 1.34 15.61
C VAL A 45 -1.89 0.27 16.47
N SER A 46 -0.93 -0.50 15.92
CA SER A 46 -0.17 -1.50 16.68
C SER A 46 0.72 -0.89 17.77
N HIS A 47 0.92 -1.67 18.84
CA HIS A 47 1.76 -1.31 19.98
C HIS A 47 3.16 -1.93 19.94
N GLY A 48 4.10 -1.31 20.66
CA GLY A 48 5.47 -1.79 20.83
C GLY A 48 6.50 -1.15 19.90
N ASN A 49 7.64 -1.82 19.73
CA ASN A 49 8.75 -1.36 18.91
C ASN A 49 8.40 -1.37 17.41
N ARG A 50 9.09 -0.55 16.61
CA ARG A 50 8.83 -0.43 15.15
C ARG A 50 8.81 -1.79 14.44
N SER A 51 9.78 -2.65 14.68
CA SER A 51 9.85 -3.98 14.06
C SER A 51 8.71 -4.90 14.50
N HIS A 52 8.31 -4.83 15.77
CA HIS A 52 7.17 -5.59 16.28
C HIS A 52 5.87 -5.12 15.63
N ARG A 53 5.66 -3.81 15.54
CA ARG A 53 4.49 -3.19 14.89
C ARG A 53 4.42 -3.51 13.40
N ALA A 54 5.55 -3.53 12.70
CA ALA A 54 5.60 -3.91 11.29
C ALA A 54 5.21 -5.38 11.09
N LYS A 55 5.70 -6.28 11.95
CA LYS A 55 5.32 -7.69 11.94
C LYS A 55 3.84 -7.89 12.27
N GLU A 56 3.34 -7.20 13.29
CA GLU A 56 1.95 -7.25 13.71
C GLU A 56 1.00 -6.74 12.62
N ALA A 57 1.32 -5.62 11.99
CA ALA A 57 0.55 -5.07 10.88
C ALA A 57 0.45 -6.06 9.70
N LEU A 58 1.56 -6.74 9.37
CA LEU A 58 1.56 -7.74 8.31
C LEU A 58 0.80 -9.01 8.72
N SER A 59 0.91 -9.45 9.97
CA SER A 59 0.19 -10.63 10.48
C SER A 59 -1.32 -10.42 10.53
N THR A 60 -1.77 -9.21 10.84
CA THR A 60 -3.19 -8.88 11.00
C THR A 60 -3.84 -8.51 9.68
N MET A 61 -3.21 -7.65 8.87
CA MET A 61 -3.80 -7.14 7.63
C MET A 61 -3.23 -7.77 6.37
N GLY A 62 -2.05 -8.39 6.39
CA GLY A 62 -1.42 -8.93 5.18
C GLY A 62 -2.29 -9.97 4.47
N ALA A 63 -2.89 -10.90 5.21
CA ALA A 63 -3.80 -11.90 4.63
C ALA A 63 -5.08 -11.26 4.04
N SER A 64 -5.61 -10.22 4.70
CA SER A 64 -6.80 -9.48 4.22
C SER A 64 -6.49 -8.70 2.93
N VAL A 65 -5.34 -8.03 2.86
CA VAL A 65 -4.92 -7.30 1.65
C VAL A 65 -4.61 -8.28 0.50
N PHE A 66 -3.97 -9.41 0.79
CA PHE A 66 -3.68 -10.42 -0.22
C PHE A 66 -4.96 -11.05 -0.79
N SER A 67 -5.81 -11.62 0.07
CA SER A 67 -7.02 -12.33 -0.37
C SER A 67 -8.13 -11.37 -0.82
N GLY A 68 -8.34 -10.28 -0.07
CA GLY A 68 -9.44 -9.35 -0.30
C GLY A 68 -9.19 -8.34 -1.41
N ILE A 69 -7.96 -7.82 -1.55
CA ILE A 69 -7.64 -6.75 -2.51
C ILE A 69 -6.88 -7.30 -3.71
N THR A 70 -5.85 -8.12 -3.48
CA THR A 70 -4.98 -8.60 -4.56
C THR A 70 -5.71 -9.65 -5.42
N LEU A 71 -6.28 -10.68 -4.79
CA LEU A 71 -6.93 -11.76 -5.53
C LEU A 71 -8.18 -11.29 -6.28
N THR A 72 -9.00 -10.43 -5.67
CA THR A 72 -10.20 -9.88 -6.31
C THR A 72 -9.84 -9.02 -7.52
N LYS A 73 -8.80 -8.17 -7.42
CA LYS A 73 -8.27 -7.44 -8.58
C LYS A 73 -7.69 -8.37 -9.63
N LEU A 74 -6.93 -9.39 -9.26
CA LEU A 74 -6.40 -10.37 -10.22
C LEU A 74 -7.52 -11.04 -11.01
N VAL A 75 -8.59 -11.50 -10.34
CA VAL A 75 -9.75 -12.08 -11.01
C VAL A 75 -10.39 -11.08 -11.98
N GLY A 76 -10.61 -9.84 -11.55
CA GLY A 76 -11.17 -8.78 -12.40
C GLY A 76 -10.28 -8.46 -13.61
N VAL A 77 -8.96 -8.41 -13.43
CA VAL A 77 -8.00 -8.15 -14.51
C VAL A 77 -7.93 -9.33 -15.47
N ILE A 78 -7.95 -10.57 -15.00
CA ILE A 78 -7.94 -11.77 -15.86
C ILE A 78 -9.17 -11.78 -16.77
N VAL A 79 -10.34 -11.32 -16.31
CA VAL A 79 -11.52 -11.22 -17.19
C VAL A 79 -11.28 -10.31 -18.40
N LEU A 80 -10.44 -9.27 -18.26
CA LEU A 80 -10.07 -8.39 -19.38
C LEU A 80 -9.23 -9.10 -20.44
N SER A 81 -8.48 -10.15 -20.09
CA SER A 81 -7.70 -10.92 -21.07
C SER A 81 -8.60 -11.73 -22.01
N LEU A 82 -9.86 -11.94 -21.66
CA LEU A 82 -10.85 -12.61 -22.52
C LEU A 82 -11.51 -11.65 -23.52
N SER A 83 -11.17 -10.36 -23.48
CA SER A 83 -11.69 -9.38 -24.42
C SER A 83 -11.08 -9.55 -25.81
N ARG A 84 -11.90 -9.33 -26.85
CA ARG A 84 -11.49 -9.38 -28.27
C ARG A 84 -10.73 -8.13 -28.73
N SER A 85 -10.74 -7.06 -27.95
CA SER A 85 -10.21 -5.75 -28.36
C SER A 85 -8.77 -5.57 -27.88
N GLU A 86 -7.88 -5.21 -28.81
CA GLU A 86 -6.46 -4.95 -28.51
C GLU A 86 -6.27 -3.85 -27.46
N ILE A 87 -7.14 -2.83 -27.45
CA ILE A 87 -7.08 -1.76 -26.45
C ILE A 87 -7.26 -2.34 -25.04
N PHE A 88 -8.25 -3.22 -24.85
CA PHE A 88 -8.51 -3.84 -23.55
C PHE A 88 -7.41 -4.81 -23.14
N VAL A 89 -6.84 -5.57 -24.07
CA VAL A 89 -5.81 -6.56 -23.75
C VAL A 89 -4.44 -5.90 -23.50
N VAL A 90 -4.04 -4.91 -24.30
CA VAL A 90 -2.72 -4.28 -24.16
C VAL A 90 -2.75 -3.17 -23.11
N TYR A 91 -3.67 -2.21 -23.23
CA TYR A 91 -3.65 -1.02 -22.35
C TYR A 91 -4.30 -1.25 -21.00
N TYR A 92 -5.31 -2.12 -20.89
CA TYR A 92 -5.98 -2.35 -19.60
C TYR A 92 -5.46 -3.61 -18.90
N PHE A 93 -5.44 -4.75 -19.57
CA PHE A 93 -4.98 -6.00 -18.94
C PHE A 93 -3.49 -5.95 -18.56
N GLN A 94 -2.57 -5.62 -19.48
CA GLN A 94 -1.14 -5.62 -19.12
C GLN A 94 -0.79 -4.54 -18.09
N MET A 95 -1.32 -3.31 -18.25
CA MET A 95 -1.07 -2.25 -17.28
C MET A 95 -1.63 -2.58 -15.89
N TYR A 96 -2.86 -3.08 -15.80
CA TYR A 96 -3.43 -3.44 -14.50
C TYR A 96 -2.81 -4.69 -13.89
N LEU A 97 -2.39 -5.66 -14.71
CA LEU A 97 -1.64 -6.81 -14.21
C LEU A 97 -0.31 -6.36 -13.61
N ALA A 98 0.45 -5.52 -14.32
CA ALA A 98 1.69 -4.94 -13.82
C ALA A 98 1.45 -4.15 -12.53
N LEU A 99 0.42 -3.31 -12.49
CA LEU A 99 0.03 -2.55 -11.29
C LEU A 99 -0.27 -3.46 -10.09
N VAL A 100 -1.03 -4.54 -10.27
CA VAL A 100 -1.37 -5.43 -9.16
C VAL A 100 -0.12 -6.10 -8.60
N ILE A 101 0.79 -6.55 -9.45
CA ILE A 101 2.05 -7.17 -9.03
C ILE A 101 2.94 -6.15 -8.31
N ILE A 102 3.20 -4.99 -8.92
CA ILE A 102 4.06 -3.94 -8.34
C ILE A 102 3.45 -3.41 -7.03
N GLY A 103 2.14 -3.17 -7.02
CA GLY A 103 1.40 -2.69 -5.86
C GLY A 103 1.43 -3.68 -4.70
N PHE A 104 1.25 -4.97 -4.98
CA PHE A 104 1.39 -6.04 -3.99
C PHE A 104 2.80 -6.10 -3.40
N LEU A 105 3.84 -6.11 -4.26
CA LEU A 105 5.24 -6.14 -3.81
C LEU A 105 5.58 -4.91 -2.96
N HIS A 106 5.15 -3.72 -3.38
CA HIS A 106 5.41 -2.50 -2.62
C HIS A 106 4.60 -2.43 -1.32
N GLY A 107 3.33 -2.85 -1.34
CA GLY A 107 2.43 -2.76 -0.19
C GLY A 107 2.73 -3.78 0.91
N LEU A 108 3.07 -5.02 0.57
CA LEU A 108 3.28 -6.09 1.56
C LEU A 108 4.74 -6.38 1.87
N ILE A 109 5.69 -6.03 1.00
CA ILE A 109 7.11 -6.33 1.21
C ILE A 109 7.88 -5.05 1.51
N PHE A 110 7.88 -4.10 0.59
CA PHE A 110 8.69 -2.89 0.71
C PHE A 110 8.23 -1.98 1.87
N LEU A 111 6.91 -1.77 1.98
CA LEU A 111 6.34 -0.86 2.96
C LEU A 111 6.58 -1.32 4.42
N PRO A 112 6.31 -2.58 4.83
CA PRO A 112 6.61 -3.02 6.20
C PRO A 112 8.09 -2.90 6.57
N VAL A 113 9.00 -3.13 5.62
CA VAL A 113 10.45 -3.00 5.83
C VAL A 113 10.81 -1.53 6.09
N ILE A 114 10.29 -0.61 5.28
CA ILE A 114 10.50 0.83 5.51
C ILE A 114 9.92 1.27 6.86
N LEU A 115 8.70 0.84 7.19
CA LEU A 115 8.06 1.18 8.47
C LEU A 115 8.82 0.61 9.67
N SER A 116 9.45 -0.56 9.53
CA SER A 116 10.30 -1.13 10.58
C SER A 116 11.55 -0.27 10.84
N LEU A 117 12.16 0.30 9.80
CA LEU A 117 13.39 1.10 9.91
C LEU A 117 13.09 2.57 10.27
N PHE A 118 12.19 3.19 9.53
CA PHE A 118 11.92 4.64 9.54
C PHE A 118 10.51 5.00 10.00
N GLY A 119 9.70 4.04 10.46
CA GLY A 119 8.32 4.30 10.87
C GLY A 119 8.20 5.24 12.07
N PRO A 120 7.11 6.03 12.16
CA PRO A 120 6.89 6.94 13.26
C PRO A 120 6.80 6.19 14.61
N PRO A 121 7.18 6.84 15.72
CA PRO A 121 6.98 6.28 17.06
C PRO A 121 5.50 5.98 17.31
N SER A 122 5.23 5.03 18.19
CA SER A 122 3.86 4.62 18.51
C SER A 122 3.08 5.80 19.12
N ILE A 123 1.86 6.02 18.63
CA ILE A 123 0.99 7.09 19.10
C ILE A 123 0.67 6.92 20.59
N HIS A 124 0.48 5.68 21.04
CA HIS A 124 0.17 5.35 22.44
C HIS A 124 1.28 5.74 23.42
N VAL A 125 2.56 5.60 23.04
CA VAL A 125 3.68 6.05 23.90
C VAL A 125 3.65 7.56 24.11
N ARG A 126 3.10 8.32 23.14
CA ARG A 126 2.98 9.78 23.25
C ARG A 126 1.85 10.19 24.19
N ILE A 127 0.74 9.45 24.21
CA ILE A 127 -0.41 9.72 25.09
C ILE A 127 -0.05 9.42 26.55
N GLU A 128 0.64 8.30 26.80
CA GLU A 128 1.06 7.93 28.17
C GLU A 128 2.08 8.92 28.74
N LYS A 129 3.10 9.32 27.95
CA LYS A 129 4.04 10.38 28.36
C LYS A 129 3.36 11.72 28.64
N GLN A 130 2.39 12.12 27.82
CA GLN A 130 1.69 13.39 28.01
C GLN A 130 0.79 13.36 29.25
N GLY A 131 0.14 12.22 29.52
CA GLY A 131 -0.66 12.01 30.73
C GLY A 131 0.18 12.11 32.01
N ASP A 132 1.34 11.45 32.03
CA ASP A 132 2.26 11.48 33.17
C ASP A 132 2.90 12.86 33.39
N GLU A 133 3.27 13.59 32.34
CA GLU A 133 3.79 14.96 32.46
C GLU A 133 2.73 15.92 33.02
N THR A 134 1.48 15.76 32.61
CA THR A 134 0.37 16.61 33.07
C THR A 134 0.00 16.28 34.53
N ALA A 135 0.00 14.99 34.90
CA ALA A 135 -0.20 14.55 36.27
C ALA A 135 0.95 15.01 37.20
N SER A 136 2.21 14.89 36.76
CA SER A 136 3.37 15.36 37.53
C SER A 136 3.43 16.89 37.65
N ALA A 137 2.96 17.64 36.66
CA ALA A 137 2.88 19.10 36.75
C ALA A 137 1.81 19.53 37.77
N SER A 138 0.68 18.81 37.84
CA SER A 138 -0.40 19.12 38.79
C SER A 138 -0.04 18.83 40.25
N SER A 139 0.82 17.82 40.52
CA SER A 139 1.26 17.48 41.87
C SER A 139 2.32 18.41 42.46
N GLN A 140 3.03 19.17 41.61
CA GLN A 140 4.02 20.18 42.04
C GLN A 140 3.39 21.56 42.36
N LEU A 141 2.12 21.75 42.02
CA LEU A 141 1.34 22.98 42.25
C LEU A 141 0.42 22.89 43.48
N SER A 142 0.44 21.76 44.21
CA SER A 142 -0.37 21.49 45.42
C SER A 142 0.46 21.61 46.69
#